data_AF-A0AAV8VJR9-F1
#
_entry.id   AF-A0AAV8VJR9-F1
#
_cell.length_a   1.000
_cell.length_b   1.000
_cell.length_c   1.000
_cell.angle_alpha   90.00
_cell.angle_beta   90.00
_cell.angle_gamma   90.00
#
_symmetry.space_group_name_H-M   'P 1'
#
loop_
_entity.id
_entity.type
_entity.pdbx_description
1 polymer ?
#
loop_
_entity_poly.entity_id
_entity_poly.type
_entity_poly.pdbx_seq_one_letter_code
_entity_poly.pdbx_strand_id
1 'polypeptide(L)'
;MKHLKKFNKYATNVKEDIVNELHKPARINFKRHDIVDKYNNTVHSTTRMKPIKVTARNERSLLKSTYTHLKIANKITKFKVGDHDETGKEITGGFNELELQKVKHPDAHLVEKVLRKKGNKVFVKWLGYNDKHNSWIDSNNVL
;
A
#
# COMPACT_ATOMS: atom_id res chain seq x y z
N MET A 1 -33.27 -20.94 8.78
CA MET A 1 -32.37 -19.87 9.28
C MET A 1 -31.66 -20.14 10.62
N LYS A 2 -31.79 -21.31 11.27
CA LYS A 2 -31.07 -21.62 12.54
C LYS A 2 -29.65 -22.21 12.34
N HIS A 3 -29.32 -22.70 11.14
CA HIS A 3 -28.05 -23.39 10.85
C HIS A 3 -26.85 -22.46 10.60
N LEU A 4 -27.05 -21.33 9.92
CA LEU A 4 -25.97 -20.37 9.60
C LEU A 4 -25.44 -19.61 10.83
N LYS A 5 -26.29 -19.36 11.84
CA LYS A 5 -25.88 -18.69 13.09
C LYS A 5 -24.93 -19.56 13.93
N LYS A 6 -25.05 -20.90 13.83
CA LYS A 6 -24.21 -21.85 14.58
C LYS A 6 -22.79 -21.92 14.00
N PHE A 7 -22.66 -21.93 12.68
CA PHE A 7 -21.37 -21.94 11.98
C PHE A 7 -20.56 -20.65 12.23
N ASN A 8 -21.20 -19.49 12.16
CA ASN A 8 -20.52 -18.21 12.37
C ASN A 8 -20.11 -18.02 13.86
N LYS A 9 -20.91 -18.54 14.80
CA LYS A 9 -20.55 -18.61 16.23
C LYS A 9 -19.39 -19.59 16.49
N TYR A 10 -19.32 -20.71 15.78
CA TYR A 10 -18.21 -21.67 15.90
C TYR A 10 -16.90 -21.11 15.34
N ALA A 11 -16.93 -20.48 14.16
CA ALA A 11 -15.73 -19.90 13.54
C ALA A 11 -15.15 -18.72 14.33
N THR A 12 -16.01 -17.93 14.98
CA THR A 12 -15.57 -16.84 15.88
C THR A 12 -14.92 -17.37 17.15
N ASN A 13 -15.49 -18.43 17.76
CA ASN A 13 -14.88 -19.09 18.92
C ASN A 13 -13.52 -19.72 18.59
N VAL A 14 -13.38 -20.44 17.47
CA VAL A 14 -12.10 -21.06 17.08
C VAL A 14 -11.00 -20.02 16.87
N LYS A 15 -11.32 -18.88 16.25
CA LYS A 15 -10.35 -17.80 16.06
C LYS A 15 -9.98 -17.15 17.39
N GLU A 16 -10.94 -16.96 18.28
CA GLU A 16 -10.71 -16.42 19.62
C GLU A 16 -9.88 -17.39 20.48
N ASP A 17 -10.12 -18.70 20.37
CA ASP A 17 -9.37 -19.76 21.04
C ASP A 17 -7.91 -19.80 20.57
N ILE A 18 -7.66 -19.76 19.25
CA ILE A 18 -6.29 -19.72 18.69
C ILE A 18 -5.55 -18.45 19.10
N VAL A 19 -6.20 -17.30 19.06
CA VAL A 19 -5.61 -16.03 19.51
C VAL A 19 -5.30 -16.09 21.01
N ASN A 20 -6.19 -16.66 21.82
CA ASN A 20 -5.97 -16.80 23.26
C ASN A 20 -4.87 -17.81 23.59
N GLU A 21 -4.71 -18.87 22.80
CA GLU A 21 -3.65 -19.87 22.93
C GLU A 21 -2.29 -19.30 22.52
N LEU A 22 -2.20 -18.62 21.36
CA LEU A 22 -0.97 -18.02 20.85
C LEU A 22 -0.45 -16.88 21.72
N HIS A 23 -1.33 -16.05 22.28
CA HIS A 23 -0.93 -14.88 23.06
C HIS A 23 -0.86 -15.13 24.58
N LYS A 24 -1.29 -16.31 25.08
CA LYS A 24 -1.20 -16.69 26.50
C LYS A 24 0.25 -16.70 27.03
N PRO A 25 1.24 -17.34 26.36
CA PRO A 25 2.62 -17.36 26.82
C PRO A 25 3.24 -15.96 26.87
N ALA A 26 2.89 -15.10 25.92
CA ALA A 26 3.34 -13.71 25.90
C ALA A 26 2.75 -12.90 27.08
N ARG A 27 1.49 -13.11 27.48
CA ARG A 27 0.92 -12.45 28.67
C ARG A 27 1.46 -12.96 30.00
N ILE A 28 1.89 -14.23 30.05
CA ILE A 28 2.49 -14.84 31.24
C ILE A 28 3.91 -14.28 31.45
N ASN A 29 4.68 -14.15 30.38
CA ASN A 29 6.08 -13.72 30.45
C ASN A 29 6.26 -12.19 30.43
N PHE A 30 5.35 -11.46 29.78
CA PHE A 30 5.31 -10.00 29.80
C PHE A 30 4.14 -9.56 30.65
N LYS A 31 4.38 -9.44 31.97
CA LYS A 31 3.48 -8.68 32.85
C LYS A 31 3.20 -7.35 32.16
N ARG A 32 1.93 -6.92 32.12
CA ARG A 32 1.63 -5.59 31.62
C ARG A 32 2.43 -4.60 32.44
N HIS A 33 3.40 -3.95 31.81
CA HIS A 33 4.14 -2.86 32.43
C HIS A 33 3.12 -1.81 32.87
N ASP A 34 3.34 -1.18 34.03
CA ASP A 34 2.46 -0.14 34.58
C ASP A 34 2.06 0.91 33.54
N ILE A 35 2.97 1.23 32.61
CA ILE A 35 2.74 2.17 31.52
C ILE A 35 1.58 1.74 30.61
N VAL A 36 1.52 0.45 30.23
CA VAL A 36 0.50 -0.11 29.34
C VAL A 36 -0.85 -0.18 30.05
N ASP A 37 -0.87 -0.58 31.33
CA ASP A 37 -2.11 -0.60 32.10
C ASP A 37 -2.62 0.81 32.39
N LYS A 38 -1.74 1.75 32.72
CA LYS A 38 -2.10 3.17 32.85
C LYS A 38 -2.67 3.71 31.54
N TYR A 39 -2.02 3.45 30.42
CA TYR A 39 -2.51 3.87 29.10
C TYR A 39 -3.91 3.31 28.80
N ASN A 40 -4.07 1.99 28.94
CA ASN A 40 -5.32 1.30 28.59
C ASN A 40 -6.49 1.67 29.51
N ASN A 41 -6.21 2.12 30.74
CA ASN A 41 -7.22 2.49 31.73
C ASN A 41 -7.44 4.00 31.88
N THR A 42 -6.69 4.84 31.17
CA THR A 42 -6.89 6.30 31.16
C THR A 42 -7.86 6.69 30.05
N VAL A 43 -8.68 7.73 30.28
CA VAL A 43 -9.55 8.29 29.23
C VAL A 43 -8.69 9.13 28.30
N HIS A 44 -8.69 8.83 27.01
CA HIS A 44 -7.87 9.54 26.03
C HIS A 44 -8.64 10.71 25.43
N SER A 45 -7.97 11.82 25.14
CA SER A 45 -8.59 13.02 24.59
C SER A 45 -9.22 12.79 23.21
N THR A 46 -8.52 12.07 22.34
CA THR A 46 -8.94 11.82 20.94
C THR A 46 -10.22 10.99 20.88
N THR A 47 -10.28 9.88 21.62
CA THR A 47 -11.42 8.95 21.61
C THR A 47 -12.45 9.24 22.70
N ARG A 48 -12.13 10.13 23.65
CA ARG A 48 -12.89 10.43 24.87
C ARG A 48 -13.26 9.18 25.70
N MET A 49 -12.48 8.10 25.58
CA MET A 49 -12.72 6.85 26.28
C MET A 49 -11.43 6.11 26.62
N LYS A 50 -11.55 5.08 27.47
CA LYS A 50 -10.45 4.18 27.80
C LYS A 50 -10.22 3.19 26.66
N PRO A 51 -8.97 2.96 26.20
CA PRO A 51 -8.67 1.97 25.17
C PRO A 51 -9.23 0.57 25.48
N ILE A 52 -9.21 0.15 26.75
CA ILE A 52 -9.74 -1.16 27.16
C ILE A 52 -11.26 -1.32 26.97
N LYS A 53 -12.00 -0.22 26.76
CA LYS A 53 -13.45 -0.23 26.53
C LYS A 53 -13.81 -0.16 25.04
N VAL A 54 -12.82 -0.14 24.14
CA VAL A 54 -13.05 -0.18 22.69
C VAL A 54 -13.53 -1.57 22.29
N THR A 55 -14.57 -1.64 21.46
CA THR A 55 -15.17 -2.87 20.98
C THR A 55 -15.54 -2.71 19.49
N ALA A 56 -15.71 -3.83 18.77
CA ALA A 56 -16.11 -3.79 17.37
C ALA A 56 -17.43 -3.01 17.12
N ARG A 57 -18.30 -2.86 18.12
CA ARG A 57 -19.55 -2.09 18.00
C ARG A 57 -19.33 -0.57 18.00
N ASN A 58 -18.33 -0.08 18.74
CA ASN A 58 -18.08 1.37 18.88
C ASN A 58 -16.97 1.88 17.95
N GLU A 59 -16.14 0.98 17.40
CA GLU A 59 -15.02 1.30 16.51
C GLU A 59 -15.42 2.25 15.37
N ARG A 60 -16.51 1.95 14.65
CA ARG A 60 -16.95 2.76 13.52
C ARG A 60 -17.34 4.19 13.90
N SER A 61 -17.96 4.35 15.07
CA SER A 61 -18.34 5.67 15.60
C SER A 61 -17.10 6.46 16.04
N LEU A 62 -16.15 5.78 16.69
CA LEU A 62 -14.88 6.38 17.11
C LEU A 62 -14.11 6.89 15.91
N LEU A 63 -13.87 6.05 14.90
CA LEU A 63 -13.18 6.45 13.67
C LEU A 63 -13.83 7.65 12.99
N LYS A 64 -15.17 7.66 12.89
CA LYS A 64 -15.91 8.79 12.32
C LYS A 64 -15.72 10.08 13.14
N SER A 65 -15.67 9.98 14.48
CA SER A 65 -15.52 11.11 15.38
C SER A 65 -14.09 11.64 15.52
N THR A 66 -13.08 10.76 15.42
CA THR A 66 -11.67 11.12 15.57
C THR A 66 -11.12 11.77 14.31
N TYR A 67 -11.59 11.33 13.14
CA TYR A 67 -11.11 11.77 11.84
C TYR A 67 -12.12 12.68 11.10
N THR A 68 -12.88 13.49 11.84
CA THR A 68 -13.90 14.40 11.26
C THR A 68 -13.32 15.44 10.29
N HIS A 69 -12.05 15.82 10.48
CA HIS A 69 -11.36 16.80 9.64
C HIS A 69 -10.86 16.19 8.31
N LEU A 70 -10.77 14.88 8.20
CA LEU A 70 -10.32 14.22 6.97
C LEU A 70 -11.47 14.19 5.95
N LYS A 71 -11.38 15.03 4.92
CA LYS A 71 -12.29 15.02 3.78
C LYS A 71 -11.80 14.01 2.75
N ILE A 72 -12.44 12.86 2.66
CA ILE A 72 -12.14 11.84 1.64
C ILE A 72 -12.99 12.14 0.41
N ALA A 73 -12.35 12.48 -0.71
CA ALA A 73 -12.98 12.59 -2.01
C ALA A 73 -12.43 11.49 -2.92
N ASN A 74 -13.33 10.73 -3.56
CA ASN A 74 -12.93 9.76 -4.58
C ASN A 74 -12.55 10.52 -5.85
N LYS A 75 -11.26 10.76 -6.06
CA LYS A 75 -10.75 11.26 -7.34
C LYS A 75 -10.63 10.09 -8.31
N ILE A 76 -11.24 10.23 -9.50
CA ILE A 76 -11.14 9.22 -10.56
C ILE A 76 -9.68 9.17 -11.01
N THR A 77 -9.04 8.00 -10.93
CA THR A 77 -7.69 7.79 -11.45
C THR A 77 -7.73 7.73 -12.97
N LYS A 78 -6.75 8.36 -13.63
CA LYS A 78 -6.66 8.40 -15.09
C LYS A 78 -6.32 7.04 -15.70
N PHE A 79 -5.60 6.22 -14.94
CA PHE A 79 -5.32 4.82 -15.27
C PHE A 79 -5.89 3.92 -14.18
N LYS A 80 -6.45 2.79 -14.58
CA LYS A 80 -7.11 1.83 -13.70
C LYS A 80 -6.35 0.51 -13.73
N VAL A 81 -6.56 -0.28 -12.68
CA VAL A 81 -6.19 -1.70 -12.67
C VAL A 81 -6.84 -2.36 -13.89
N GLY A 82 -6.01 -2.92 -14.78
CA GLY A 82 -6.42 -3.48 -16.08
C GLY A 82 -5.92 -2.70 -17.30
N ASP A 83 -5.38 -1.49 -17.14
CA ASP A 83 -4.64 -0.81 -18.21
C ASP A 83 -3.27 -1.49 -18.43
N HIS A 84 -2.75 -1.43 -19.66
CA HIS A 84 -1.48 -2.06 -20.04
C HIS A 84 -0.39 -1.01 -20.23
N ASP A 85 0.82 -1.32 -19.80
CA ASP A 85 2.00 -0.49 -20.08
C ASP A 85 2.50 -0.66 -21.53
N GLU A 86 3.54 0.09 -21.89
CA GLU A 86 4.18 0.04 -23.22
C GLU A 86 4.76 -1.35 -23.58
N THR A 87 4.90 -2.23 -22.59
CA THR A 87 5.35 -3.62 -22.77
C THR A 87 4.18 -4.62 -22.86
N GLY A 88 2.94 -4.13 -22.77
CA GLY A 88 1.74 -4.96 -22.75
C GLY A 88 1.52 -5.67 -21.42
N LYS A 89 2.17 -5.24 -20.34
CA LYS A 89 1.98 -5.79 -19.00
C LYS A 89 0.92 -5.00 -18.26
N GLU A 90 0.03 -5.71 -17.57
CA GLU A 90 -0.99 -5.08 -16.75
C GLU A 90 -0.38 -4.24 -15.62
N ILE A 91 -0.89 -3.02 -15.50
CA ILE A 91 -0.59 -2.12 -14.40
C ILE A 91 -1.26 -2.66 -13.14
N THR A 92 -0.44 -3.15 -12.20
CA THR A 92 -0.88 -3.68 -10.91
C THR A 92 -0.87 -2.57 -9.86
N GLY A 93 -1.91 -1.74 -9.86
CA GLY A 93 -2.10 -0.65 -8.89
C GLY A 93 -2.89 0.53 -9.45
N GLY A 94 -3.23 1.49 -8.59
CA GLY A 94 -3.74 2.79 -9.01
C GLY A 94 -2.63 3.82 -8.86
N PHE A 95 -2.20 4.45 -9.95
CA PHE A 95 -1.24 5.55 -9.88
C PHE A 95 -1.98 6.88 -9.64
N ASN A 96 -1.49 7.68 -8.70
CA ASN A 96 -2.00 9.03 -8.50
C ASN A 96 -1.52 9.93 -9.65
N GLU A 97 -2.40 10.79 -10.17
CA GLU A 97 -2.04 11.77 -11.22
C GLU A 97 -0.86 12.67 -10.82
N LEU A 98 -0.64 12.88 -9.51
CA LEU A 98 0.48 13.67 -9.00
C LEU A 98 1.84 12.98 -9.16
N GLU A 99 1.85 11.64 -9.26
CA GLU A 99 3.07 10.85 -9.45
C GLU A 99 3.39 10.64 -10.93
N LEU A 100 2.48 11.00 -11.83
CA LEU A 100 2.69 10.94 -13.28
C LEU A 100 3.17 12.30 -13.81
N GLN A 101 4.43 12.37 -14.22
CA GLN A 101 4.98 13.57 -14.84
C GLN A 101 4.58 13.64 -16.31
N LYS A 102 3.88 14.71 -16.72
CA LYS A 102 3.63 14.98 -18.15
C LYS A 102 4.96 15.28 -18.84
N VAL A 103 5.35 14.44 -19.78
CA VAL A 103 6.52 14.67 -20.63
C VAL A 103 6.07 15.50 -21.84
N LYS A 104 6.83 16.55 -22.19
CA LYS A 104 6.54 17.40 -23.36
C LYS A 104 6.77 16.67 -24.68
N HIS A 105 7.62 15.65 -24.68
CA HIS A 105 8.03 14.85 -25.83
C HIS A 105 7.97 13.37 -25.46
N PRO A 106 6.84 12.68 -25.70
CA PRO A 106 6.68 11.28 -25.33
C PRO A 106 7.64 10.34 -26.10
N ASP A 107 8.06 10.74 -27.31
CA ASP A 107 8.92 9.94 -28.17
C ASP A 107 10.42 10.13 -27.88
N ALA A 108 10.77 10.96 -26.89
CA ALA A 108 12.15 11.28 -26.54
C ALA A 108 12.56 10.55 -25.24
N HIS A 109 13.49 9.61 -25.36
CA HIS A 109 14.06 8.88 -24.23
C HIS A 109 15.48 9.36 -23.92
N LEU A 110 15.80 9.46 -22.64
CA LEU A 110 17.13 9.87 -22.18
C LEU A 110 18.10 8.69 -22.23
N VAL A 111 19.30 8.93 -22.78
CA VAL A 111 20.39 7.96 -22.75
C VAL A 111 21.16 8.13 -21.44
N GLU A 112 21.30 7.06 -20.66
CA GLU A 112 22.17 7.01 -19.49
C GLU A 112 23.63 6.92 -19.90
N LYS A 113 23.93 6.00 -20.82
CA LYS A 113 25.30 5.73 -21.24
C LYS A 113 25.36 5.10 -22.63
N VAL A 114 26.32 5.55 -23.45
CA VAL A 114 26.72 4.83 -24.67
C VAL A 114 27.65 3.69 -24.29
N LEU A 115 27.23 2.45 -24.53
CA LEU A 115 27.96 1.24 -24.18
C LEU A 115 28.95 0.81 -25.27
N ARG A 116 28.56 0.94 -26.55
CA ARG A 116 29.38 0.54 -27.71
C ARG A 116 29.10 1.44 -28.91
N LYS A 117 30.08 1.56 -29.81
CA LYS A 117 29.94 2.23 -31.11
C LYS A 117 30.35 1.27 -32.23
N LYS A 118 29.59 1.23 -33.32
CA LYS A 118 29.89 0.41 -34.52
C LYS A 118 29.36 1.11 -35.77
N GLY A 119 30.28 1.64 -36.59
CA GLY A 119 29.90 2.43 -37.77
C GLY A 119 29.02 3.62 -37.39
N ASN A 120 27.89 3.80 -38.08
CA ASN A 120 26.92 4.87 -37.79
C ASN A 120 25.86 4.50 -36.73
N LYS A 121 26.13 3.50 -35.88
CA LYS A 121 25.21 3.10 -34.81
C LYS A 121 25.92 3.11 -33.46
N VAL A 122 25.14 3.40 -32.42
CA VAL A 122 25.56 3.37 -31.03
C VAL A 122 24.63 2.48 -30.22
N PHE A 123 25.21 1.65 -29.36
CA PHE A 123 24.46 0.80 -28.44
C PHE A 123 24.32 1.54 -27.12
N VAL A 124 23.10 1.85 -26.71
CA VAL A 124 22.82 2.73 -25.57
C VAL A 124 22.14 1.99 -24.43
N LYS A 125 22.45 2.44 -23.21
CA LYS A 125 21.67 2.18 -22.01
C LYS A 125 20.73 3.35 -21.79
N TRP A 126 19.43 3.08 -21.72
CA TRP A 126 18.40 4.10 -21.49
C TRP A 126 18.28 4.41 -20.00
N LEU A 127 18.15 5.70 -19.67
CA LEU A 127 18.06 6.17 -18.29
C LEU A 127 16.78 5.68 -17.63
N GLY A 128 16.93 4.98 -16.49
CA GLY A 128 15.80 4.46 -15.72
C GLY A 128 15.24 3.13 -16.23
N TYR A 129 15.80 2.56 -17.29
CA TYR A 129 15.41 1.25 -17.81
C TYR A 129 16.45 0.18 -17.46
N ASN A 130 16.01 -1.07 -17.37
CA ASN A 130 16.92 -2.19 -17.17
C ASN A 130 17.68 -2.55 -18.46
N ASP A 131 18.75 -3.34 -18.34
CA ASP A 131 19.64 -3.66 -19.46
C ASP A 131 18.97 -4.44 -20.61
N LYS A 132 17.76 -4.97 -20.42
CA LYS A 132 16.99 -5.65 -21.48
C LYS A 132 16.49 -4.67 -22.54
N HIS A 133 16.37 -3.39 -22.21
CA HIS A 133 15.90 -2.35 -23.12
C HIS A 133 17.06 -1.72 -23.92
N ASN A 134 18.30 -2.10 -23.65
CA ASN A 134 19.46 -1.58 -24.37
C ASN A 134 19.33 -1.92 -25.86
N SER A 135 19.50 -0.91 -26.71
CA SER A 135 19.25 -1.04 -28.14
C SER A 135 20.28 -0.28 -28.96
N TRP A 136 20.41 -0.67 -30.24
CA TRP A 136 21.21 0.06 -31.21
C TRP A 136 20.37 1.16 -31.83
N ILE A 137 20.85 2.40 -31.74
CA ILE A 137 20.25 3.56 -32.39
C ILE A 137 21.24 4.17 -33.38
N ASP A 138 20.73 4.94 -34.34
CA ASP A 138 21.57 5.70 -35.26
C ASP A 138 22.33 6.79 -34.49
N SER A 139 23.61 6.99 -34.82
CA SER A 139 24.45 8.01 -34.19
C SER A 139 23.85 9.42 -34.33
N ASN A 140 23.10 9.69 -35.40
CA ASN A 140 22.45 10.99 -35.65
C ASN A 140 21.24 11.25 -34.73
N ASN A 141 20.72 10.22 -34.06
CA ASN A 141 19.59 10.35 -33.13
C ASN A 141 20.04 10.62 -31.70
N VAL A 142 21.35 10.66 -31.45
CA VAL A 142 21.93 11.09 -30.18
C VAL A 142 22.36 12.54 -30.34
N LEU A 143 21.66 13.45 -29.64
CA LEU A 143 22.03 14.86 -29.54
C LEU A 143 23.29 15.06 -28.71
#